data_AF-A0A183D715-F1
#
_entry.id   AF-A0A183D715-F1
#
_cell.length_a   1.000
_cell.length_b   1.000
_cell.length_c   1.000
_cell.angle_alpha   90.00
_cell.angle_beta   90.00
_cell.angle_gamma   90.00
#
_symmetry.space_group_name_H-M   'P 1'
#
loop_
_entity.id
_entity.type
_entity.pdbx_description
1 polymer ?
#
loop_
_entity_poly.entity_id
_entity_poly.type
_entity_poly.pdbx_seq_one_letter_code
_entity_poly.pdbx_strand_id
1 'polypeptide(L)'
;MAYGKLQGLIDSAAIRMPGRNVINSALGLANVAAMAVYMNSSDHFIDLSMLGATSLLSSIIGVTLTMAIGGADMPVVITVLNSYSGWALCAEGFMLNNDLLTIAMNRSIVSVILGGVGTKSQGKGQAKTLVGTATETTSEQVLFSYLRC
;
A
#
# COMPACT_ATOMS: atom_id res chain seq x y z
N MET A 1 -3.89 -2.12 -9.68
CA MET A 1 -2.72 -2.06 -10.60
C MET A 1 -1.58 -2.97 -10.18
N ALA A 2 -0.98 -2.81 -8.99
CA ALA A 2 0.15 -3.68 -8.55
C ALA A 2 -0.17 -5.19 -8.63
N TYR A 3 -1.33 -5.61 -8.12
CA TYR A 3 -1.82 -6.99 -8.25
C TYR A 3 -1.94 -7.46 -9.70
N GLY A 4 -2.51 -6.64 -10.59
CA GLY A 4 -2.71 -6.98 -12.00
C GLY A 4 -1.40 -7.18 -12.76
N LYS A 5 -0.33 -6.47 -12.40
CA LYS A 5 1.02 -6.67 -12.97
C LYS A 5 1.70 -7.94 -12.46
N LEU A 6 1.52 -8.30 -11.19
CA LEU A 6 2.07 -9.55 -10.62
C LEU A 6 1.37 -10.81 -11.12
N GLN A 7 0.06 -10.72 -11.41
CA GLN A 7 -0.74 -11.83 -11.93
C GLN A 7 -0.63 -12.00 -13.46
N GLY A 8 0.13 -11.14 -14.15
CA GLY A 8 0.25 -11.17 -15.61
C GLY A 8 -1.01 -10.74 -16.37
N LEU A 9 -1.99 -10.15 -15.69
CA LEU A 9 -3.23 -9.62 -16.30
C LEU A 9 -2.99 -8.30 -17.05
N ILE A 10 -1.93 -7.57 -16.68
CA ILE A 10 -1.54 -6.27 -17.24
C ILE A 10 -0.05 -6.36 -17.58
N ASP A 11 0.34 -5.73 -18.70
CA ASP A 11 1.74 -5.71 -19.12
C ASP A 11 2.67 -5.19 -17.99
N SER A 12 3.77 -5.90 -17.79
CA SER A 12 4.78 -5.59 -16.77
C SER A 12 5.68 -4.43 -17.18
N ALA A 13 5.65 -4.03 -18.46
CA ALA A 13 6.37 -2.87 -18.95
C ALA A 13 5.86 -1.56 -18.33
N ALA A 14 6.78 -0.63 -18.08
CA ALA A 14 6.43 0.71 -17.66
C ALA A 14 5.82 1.47 -18.83
N ILE A 15 4.49 1.67 -18.83
CA ILE A 15 3.81 2.49 -19.83
C ILE A 15 4.20 3.96 -19.57
N ARG A 16 5.00 4.52 -20.49
CA ARG A 16 5.46 5.91 -20.43
C ARG A 16 4.48 6.82 -21.17
N MET A 17 3.62 7.48 -20.43
CA MET A 17 2.78 8.56 -20.98
C MET A 17 3.61 9.85 -21.16
N PRO A 18 3.53 10.54 -22.32
CA PRO A 18 4.16 11.84 -22.49
C PRO A 18 3.54 12.86 -21.51
N GLY A 19 4.38 13.60 -20.77
CA GLY A 19 3.91 14.62 -19.82
C GLY A 19 3.43 14.10 -18.45
N ARG A 20 3.77 12.86 -18.06
CA ARG A 20 3.34 12.24 -16.79
C ARG A 20 3.50 13.13 -15.54
N ASN A 21 4.62 13.83 -15.40
CA ASN A 21 4.86 14.66 -14.22
C ASN A 21 3.88 15.83 -14.16
N VAL A 22 3.52 16.41 -15.31
CA VAL A 22 2.53 17.47 -15.42
C VAL A 22 1.15 16.91 -15.03
N ILE A 23 0.76 15.76 -15.57
CA ILE A 23 -0.54 15.12 -15.25
C ILE A 23 -0.64 14.79 -13.75
N ASN A 24 0.37 14.13 -13.19
CA ASN A 24 0.35 13.74 -11.77
C ASN A 24 0.38 14.96 -10.84
N SER A 25 1.16 16.00 -11.18
CA SER A 25 1.18 17.24 -10.41
C SER A 25 -0.14 18.01 -10.52
N ALA A 26 -0.75 18.07 -11.71
CA ALA A 26 -2.02 18.73 -11.94
C ALA A 26 -3.16 18.02 -11.18
N LEU A 27 -3.21 16.68 -11.22
CA LEU A 27 -4.19 15.91 -10.45
C LEU A 27 -3.98 16.08 -8.93
N GLY A 28 -2.72 16.12 -8.47
CA GLY A 28 -2.41 16.38 -7.06
C GLY A 28 -2.84 17.78 -6.62
N LEU A 29 -2.53 18.80 -7.42
CA LEU A 29 -2.97 20.17 -7.19
C LEU A 29 -4.49 20.30 -7.23
N ALA A 30 -5.17 19.59 -8.14
CA ALA A 30 -6.62 19.56 -8.21
C ALA A 30 -7.25 18.99 -6.93
N ASN A 31 -6.65 17.96 -6.31
CA ASN A 31 -7.12 17.44 -5.02
C ASN A 31 -6.96 18.47 -3.89
N VAL A 32 -5.82 19.17 -3.84
CA VAL A 32 -5.60 20.23 -2.85
C VAL A 32 -6.56 21.40 -3.06
N ALA A 33 -6.82 21.77 -4.32
CA ALA A 33 -7.81 22.79 -4.66
C ALA A 33 -9.24 22.38 -4.25
N ALA A 34 -9.63 21.12 -4.51
CA ALA A 34 -10.93 20.59 -4.09
C ALA A 34 -11.07 20.59 -2.55
N MET A 35 -10.01 20.28 -1.80
CA MET A 35 -9.97 20.43 -0.34
C MET A 35 -10.17 21.89 0.08
N ALA A 36 -9.52 22.84 -0.59
CA ALA A 36 -9.70 24.26 -0.28
C ALA A 36 -11.14 24.74 -0.55
N VAL A 37 -11.77 24.28 -1.63
CA VAL A 37 -13.18 24.60 -1.93
C VAL A 37 -14.12 23.99 -0.89
N TYR A 38 -13.86 22.75 -0.49
CA TYR A 38 -14.62 22.07 0.58
C TYR A 38 -14.56 22.84 1.90
N MET A 39 -13.39 23.37 2.29
CA MET A 39 -13.24 24.14 3.53
C MET A 39 -13.89 25.53 3.51
N ASN A 40 -14.12 26.11 2.32
CA ASN A 40 -14.69 27.45 2.16
C ASN A 40 -16.19 27.45 1.80
N SER A 41 -16.76 26.28 1.55
CA SER A 41 -18.17 26.13 1.19
C SER A 41 -18.98 25.68 2.40
N SER A 42 -20.22 26.11 2.49
CA SER A 42 -21.18 25.67 3.52
C SER A 42 -22.40 24.98 2.92
N ASP A 43 -22.39 24.74 1.61
CA ASP A 43 -23.46 24.05 0.88
C ASP A 43 -23.17 22.55 0.84
N HIS A 44 -24.11 21.77 1.37
CA HIS A 44 -24.01 20.31 1.46
C HIS A 44 -23.86 19.63 0.09
N PHE A 45 -24.45 20.19 -0.96
CA PHE A 45 -24.31 19.64 -2.32
C PHE A 45 -22.89 19.82 -2.85
N ILE A 46 -22.25 20.96 -2.58
CA ILE A 46 -20.87 21.23 -2.97
C ILE A 46 -19.95 20.30 -2.18
N ASP A 47 -20.17 20.17 -0.87
CA ASP A 47 -19.35 19.33 0.01
C ASP A 47 -19.33 17.87 -0.43
N LEU A 48 -20.51 17.29 -0.71
CA LEU A 48 -20.63 15.92 -1.18
C LEU A 48 -19.97 15.73 -2.56
N SER A 49 -20.15 16.70 -3.45
CA SER A 49 -19.54 16.65 -4.78
C SER A 49 -18.02 16.71 -4.73
N MET A 50 -17.44 17.53 -3.83
CA MET A 50 -15.99 17.65 -3.66
C MET A 50 -15.38 16.43 -2.96
N LEU A 51 -16.10 15.82 -2.02
CA LEU A 51 -15.70 14.54 -1.42
C LEU A 51 -15.68 13.42 -2.48
N GLY A 52 -16.70 13.35 -3.33
CA GLY A 52 -16.73 12.41 -4.47
C GLY A 52 -15.61 12.69 -5.48
N ALA A 53 -15.37 13.96 -5.80
CA ALA A 53 -14.32 14.37 -6.73
C ALA A 53 -12.92 14.00 -6.22
N THR A 54 -12.62 14.27 -4.94
CA THR A 54 -11.32 13.91 -4.34
C THR A 54 -11.10 12.39 -4.25
N SER A 55 -12.15 11.61 -3.98
CA SER A 55 -12.09 10.14 -4.01
C SER A 55 -11.76 9.60 -5.42
N LEU A 56 -12.39 10.14 -6.45
CA LEU A 56 -12.12 9.76 -7.84
C LEU A 56 -10.74 10.22 -8.31
N LEU A 57 -10.38 11.48 -8.07
CA LEU A 57 -9.09 12.02 -8.46
C LEU A 57 -7.93 11.29 -7.78
N SER A 58 -8.03 10.99 -6.48
CA SER A 58 -7.01 10.21 -5.77
C SER A 58 -6.89 8.77 -6.30
N SER A 59 -8.01 8.14 -6.65
CA SER A 59 -8.01 6.82 -7.31
C SER A 59 -7.28 6.86 -8.66
N ILE A 60 -7.51 7.90 -9.47
CA ILE A 60 -6.83 8.09 -10.76
C ILE A 60 -5.34 8.37 -10.57
N ILE A 61 -4.95 9.19 -9.58
CA ILE A 61 -3.53 9.42 -9.24
C ILE A 61 -2.85 8.11 -8.86
N GLY A 62 -3.49 7.29 -8.03
CA GLY A 62 -2.95 5.98 -7.65
C GLY A 62 -2.71 5.07 -8.86
N VAL A 63 -3.65 5.05 -9.81
CA VAL A 63 -3.51 4.26 -11.05
C VAL A 63 -2.41 4.81 -11.95
N THR A 64 -2.40 6.11 -12.22
CA THR A 64 -1.43 6.76 -13.12
C THR A 64 -0.01 6.70 -12.56
N LEU A 65 0.16 6.79 -11.24
CA LEU A 65 1.46 6.66 -10.57
C LEU A 65 1.99 5.22 -10.64
N THR A 66 1.15 4.22 -10.35
CA THR A 66 1.57 2.80 -10.36
C THR A 66 1.73 2.22 -11.77
N MET A 67 1.00 2.74 -12.76
CA MET A 67 1.14 2.36 -14.17
C MET A 67 2.55 2.68 -14.70
N ALA A 68 3.12 3.80 -14.26
CA ALA A 68 4.40 4.31 -14.72
C ALA A 68 5.64 3.61 -14.13
N ILE A 69 5.43 2.70 -13.18
CA ILE A 69 6.47 1.93 -12.50
C ILE A 69 6.59 0.56 -13.18
N GLY A 70 7.81 0.10 -13.45
CA GLY A 70 8.07 -1.21 -14.05
C GLY A 70 7.78 -2.36 -13.09
N GLY A 71 7.50 -3.55 -13.63
CA GLY A 71 7.23 -4.76 -12.83
C GLY A 71 8.33 -5.10 -11.81
N ALA A 72 9.59 -4.80 -12.12
CA ALA A 72 10.74 -5.08 -11.26
C ALA A 72 10.71 -4.31 -9.92
N ASP A 73 10.19 -3.08 -9.92
CA ASP A 73 10.15 -2.21 -8.73
C ASP A 73 8.83 -2.35 -7.94
N MET A 74 7.93 -3.25 -8.38
CA MET A 74 6.63 -3.46 -7.74
C MET A 74 6.68 -3.85 -6.26
N PRO A 75 7.67 -4.64 -5.76
CA PRO A 75 7.78 -4.91 -4.33
C PRO A 75 7.91 -3.63 -3.50
N VAL A 76 8.65 -2.62 -3.98
CA VAL A 76 8.81 -1.34 -3.28
C VAL A 76 7.47 -0.61 -3.20
N VAL A 77 6.72 -0.57 -4.30
CA VAL A 77 5.39 0.08 -4.34
C VAL A 77 4.43 -0.54 -3.32
N ILE A 78 4.42 -1.86 -3.20
CA ILE A 78 3.55 -2.57 -2.24
C ILE A 78 3.89 -2.16 -0.80
N THR A 79 5.19 -2.02 -0.49
CA THR A 79 5.63 -1.62 0.84
C THR A 79 5.29 -0.15 1.16
N VAL A 80 5.41 0.75 0.17
CA VAL A 80 4.99 2.15 0.29
C VAL A 80 3.48 2.25 0.49
N LEU A 81 2.68 1.51 -0.28
CA LEU A 81 1.22 1.47 -0.14
C LEU A 81 0.79 0.94 1.23
N ASN A 82 1.50 -0.05 1.77
CA ASN A 82 1.24 -0.56 3.12
C ASN A 82 1.49 0.51 4.20
N SER A 83 2.53 1.33 4.04
CA SER A 83 2.76 2.47 4.93
C SER A 83 1.67 3.52 4.78
N TYR A 84 1.24 3.82 3.55
CA TYR A 84 0.21 4.81 3.27
C TYR A 84 -1.16 4.44 3.87
N SER A 85 -1.55 3.15 3.85
CA SER A 85 -2.78 2.70 4.53
C SER A 85 -2.74 2.95 6.04
N GLY A 86 -1.57 2.84 6.67
CA GLY A 86 -1.41 3.15 8.10
C GLY A 86 -1.65 4.64 8.39
N TRP A 87 -1.06 5.53 7.59
CA TRP A 87 -1.28 6.98 7.71
C TRP A 87 -2.72 7.40 7.46
N ALA A 88 -3.41 6.75 6.51
CA ALA A 88 -4.83 6.99 6.25
C ALA A 88 -5.70 6.62 7.48
N LEU A 89 -5.43 5.46 8.09
CA LEU A 89 -6.13 5.01 9.30
C LEU A 89 -5.80 5.89 10.52
N CYS A 90 -4.58 6.42 10.63
CA CYS A 90 -4.25 7.41 11.67
C CYS A 90 -5.08 8.69 11.49
N ALA A 91 -5.24 9.19 10.26
CA ALA A 91 -6.06 10.37 9.98
C ALA A 91 -7.55 10.14 10.34
N GLU A 92 -8.07 8.95 10.03
CA GLU A 92 -9.41 8.54 10.46
C GLU A 92 -9.51 8.41 11.99
N GLY A 93 -8.47 7.88 12.64
CA GLY A 93 -8.38 7.81 14.11
C GLY A 93 -8.45 9.18 14.79
N PHE A 94 -7.80 10.20 14.21
CA PHE A 94 -7.94 11.59 14.66
C PHE A 94 -9.36 12.13 14.44
N MET A 95 -10.00 11.79 13.32
CA MET A 95 -11.38 12.21 13.02
C MET A 95 -12.40 11.60 13.99
N LEU A 96 -12.16 10.37 14.44
CA LEU A 96 -13.03 9.63 15.39
C LEU A 96 -12.62 9.80 16.86
N ASN A 97 -11.60 10.60 17.18
CA ASN A 97 -11.03 10.76 18.51
C ASN A 97 -10.67 9.41 19.19
N ASN A 98 -10.08 8.48 18.43
CA ASN A 98 -9.75 7.14 18.90
C ASN A 98 -8.23 6.90 18.91
N ASP A 99 -7.68 6.80 20.12
CA ASP A 99 -6.26 6.58 20.35
C ASP A 99 -5.76 5.22 19.84
N LEU A 100 -6.60 4.18 19.82
CA LEU A 100 -6.21 2.86 19.31
C LEU A 100 -5.90 2.90 17.82
N LEU A 101 -6.77 3.53 17.02
CA LEU A 101 -6.58 3.65 15.57
C LEU A 101 -5.37 4.53 15.25
N THR A 102 -5.16 5.57 16.04
CA THR A 102 -4.05 6.52 15.85
C THR A 102 -2.70 5.87 16.17
N ILE A 103 -2.59 5.17 17.29
CA ILE A 103 -1.32 4.61 17.78
C ILE A 103 -0.98 3.29 17.10
N ALA A 104 -1.97 2.39 16.91
CA ALA A 104 -1.70 1.06 16.37
C ALA A 104 -1.34 1.08 14.87
N MET A 105 -1.80 2.08 14.12
CA MET A 105 -1.66 2.13 12.66
C MET A 105 -0.52 3.01 12.16
N ASN A 106 0.22 3.69 13.06
CA ASN A 106 1.35 4.54 12.66
C ASN A 106 2.52 3.67 12.15
N ARG A 107 2.51 3.39 10.84
CA ARG A 107 3.57 2.64 10.16
C ARG A 107 4.57 3.62 9.55
N SER A 108 5.79 3.59 10.06
CA SER A 108 6.89 4.42 9.54
C SER A 108 7.32 3.97 8.14
N ILE A 109 7.20 4.88 7.16
CA ILE A 109 7.70 4.68 5.80
C ILE A 109 9.23 4.48 5.78
N VAL A 110 9.95 5.07 6.74
CA VAL A 110 11.40 4.92 6.91
C VAL A 110 11.74 3.51 7.35
N SER A 111 10.99 2.95 8.29
CA SER A 111 11.17 1.54 8.72
C SER A 111 10.85 0.55 7.59
N VAL A 112 10.05 0.95 6.60
CA VAL A 112 9.62 0.08 5.51
C VAL A 112 10.58 0.15 4.31
N ILE A 113 11.10 1.33 3.99
CA ILE A 113 12.10 1.52 2.92
C ILE A 113 13.49 1.05 3.37
N LEU A 114 13.86 1.29 4.63
CA LEU A 114 15.19 0.94 5.15
C LEU A 114 15.22 -0.43 5.86
N GLY A 115 14.20 -1.27 5.67
CA GLY A 115 14.18 -2.63 6.24
C GLY A 115 14.28 -2.68 7.78
N GLY A 116 13.85 -1.63 8.48
CA GLY A 116 13.83 -1.60 9.94
C GLY A 116 15.20 -1.38 10.60
N VAL A 117 16.00 -0.40 10.15
CA VAL A 117 17.11 0.11 10.98
C VAL A 117 16.55 0.90 12.17
N GLY A 118 16.10 0.18 13.21
CA GLY A 118 15.81 0.78 14.52
C GLY A 118 14.43 0.55 15.13
N THR A 119 13.58 -0.34 14.61
CA THR A 119 12.47 -0.82 15.44
C THR A 119 13.04 -1.79 16.47
N LYS A 120 13.25 -1.32 17.70
CA LYS A 120 13.37 -2.25 18.83
C LYS A 120 12.10 -3.07 18.81
N SER A 121 12.22 -4.32 18.37
CA SER A 121 11.15 -5.30 18.45
C SER A 121 10.55 -5.20 19.85
N GLN A 122 9.32 -4.71 19.96
CA GLN A 122 8.54 -4.85 21.18
C GLN A 122 7.96 -6.27 21.30
N GLY A 123 8.64 -7.28 20.72
CA GLY A 123 8.48 -8.66 21.12
C GLY A 123 9.38 -8.94 22.33
N LYS A 124 8.85 -8.83 23.55
CA LYS A 124 9.35 -9.64 24.68
C LYS A 124 8.98 -11.11 24.44
N GLY A 125 9.51 -11.69 23.36
CA GLY A 125 9.39 -13.09 23.00
C GLY A 125 10.70 -13.50 22.38
N GLN A 126 11.39 -14.44 23.03
CA GLN A 126 12.63 -14.99 22.51
C GLN A 126 12.39 -15.48 21.09
N ALA A 127 13.22 -15.03 20.14
CA ALA A 127 13.27 -15.59 18.81
C ALA A 127 13.59 -17.09 18.98
N LYS A 128 12.57 -17.94 18.87
CA LYS A 128 12.75 -19.37 18.85
C LYS A 128 13.43 -19.67 17.51
N THR A 129 14.72 -19.97 17.57
CA THR A 129 15.50 -20.50 16.46
C THR A 129 14.76 -21.73 15.95
N LEU A 130 14.06 -21.61 14.82
CA LEU A 130 13.57 -22.77 14.08
C LEU A 130 14.80 -23.40 13.43
N VAL A 131 15.54 -24.18 14.22
CA VAL A 131 16.51 -25.15 13.72
C VAL A 131 15.67 -26.30 13.13
N GLY A 132 15.21 -26.11 11.91
CA GLY A 132 14.69 -27.19 11.08
C GLY A 132 15.88 -27.79 10.32
N THR A 133 16.30 -28.98 10.69
CA THR A 133 17.11 -29.83 9.83
C THR A 133 16.33 -30.05 8.53
N ALA A 134 16.86 -29.58 7.40
CA ALA A 134 16.33 -29.94 6.10
C ALA A 134 16.55 -31.43 5.87
N THR A 135 15.51 -32.24 6.09
CA THR A 135 15.49 -33.62 5.62
C THR A 135 15.01 -33.58 4.17
N GLU A 136 15.91 -33.84 3.23
CA GLU A 136 15.55 -34.04 1.83
C GLU A 136 14.66 -35.29 1.72
N THR A 137 13.38 -35.10 1.41
CA THR A 137 12.46 -36.20 1.13
C THR A 137 12.51 -36.53 -0.35
N THR A 138 13.18 -37.63 -0.71
CA THR A 138 13.19 -38.16 -2.07
C THR A 138 11.83 -38.75 -2.44
N SER A 139 11.47 -38.66 -3.72
CA SER A 139 10.14 -38.94 -4.30
C SER A 139 9.53 -40.32 -3.97
N GLU A 140 10.33 -41.30 -3.55
CA GLU A 140 9.86 -42.64 -3.19
C GLU A 140 9.19 -42.70 -1.80
N GLN A 141 9.59 -41.86 -0.85
CA GLN A 141 9.00 -41.87 0.50
C GLN A 141 7.60 -41.28 0.56
N VAL A 142 7.26 -40.35 -0.34
CA VAL A 142 5.92 -39.74 -0.44
C VAL A 142 4.89 -40.75 -0.95
N LEU A 143 5.32 -41.65 -1.84
CA LEU A 143 4.45 -42.64 -2.50
C LEU A 143 4.04 -43.76 -1.55
N PHE A 144 4.92 -44.15 -0.62
CA PHE A 144 4.63 -45.17 0.40
C PHE A 144 3.65 -44.69 1.49
N SER A 145 3.59 -43.37 1.75
CA SER A 145 2.68 -42.80 2.74
C SER A 145 1.25 -42.65 2.22
N TYR A 146 1.05 -42.60 0.89
CA TYR A 146 -0.27 -42.48 0.26
C TYR A 146 -0.97 -43.83 0.03
N LEU A 147 -0.21 -44.93 -0.06
CA LEU A 147 -0.74 -46.30 -0.27
C LEU A 147 -1.14 -47.02 1.02
N ARG A 148 -1.00 -46.38 2.19
CA ARG A 148 -1.37 -46.94 3.50
C ARG A 148 -2.58 -46.26 4.15
N CYS A 149 -3.37 -45.54 3.35
CA CYS A 149 -4.75 -45.16 3.64
C CYS A 149 -5.68 -45.98 2.75
#